data_AF-A0AAV9QLF5-F1
#
_entry.id   AF-A0AAV9QLF5-F1
#
_cell.length_a   1.000
_cell.length_b   1.000
_cell.length_c   1.000
_cell.angle_alpha   90.00
_cell.angle_beta   90.00
_cell.angle_gamma   90.00
#
_symmetry.space_group_name_H-M   'P 1'
#
loop_
_entity.id
_entity.type
_entity.pdbx_description
1 polymer ?
#
loop_
_entity_poly.entity_id
_entity_poly.type
_entity_poly.pdbx_seq_one_letter_code
_entity_poly.pdbx_strand_id
1 'polypeptide(L)'
;MSPHPTSTTTAPWKQKFQEHLEKSAGNRGAGAEFMLATVTKDGFPRVRTCIFRGFWATLPENEHNKLPKNAPIYESDCPTFTTDARMSKTFDIFATGKGKGDLAQSRSGSGGGGPVEAVYWVKDTNTQWRVRGKCWIIGPDDIEGGEEAQNSGTVTVKAELGRYMRTKEGHAEQNKDWSWKCETENHFENLSPMMRGSFKNPEPGKALDLGKDEQAGEGLGQKAGHLSDEPLARKNFRVCVITPEQVEAVDLTDPANAKRQVWTLAEEAGGPGGRQPSETIGLQARKGWSAVEVSLNLDMSLHIL
;
A
#
# COMPACT_ATOMS: atom_id res chain seq x y z
N MET A 1 -8.22 -25.17 -0.62
CA MET A 1 -7.11 -24.28 -0.22
C MET A 1 -6.27 -24.06 -1.46
N SER A 2 -6.39 -22.89 -2.11
CA SER A 2 -5.60 -22.59 -3.30
C SER A 2 -4.18 -22.14 -2.87
N PRO A 3 -3.11 -22.63 -3.51
CA PRO A 3 -1.72 -22.34 -3.14
C PRO A 3 -1.33 -20.86 -3.33
N HIS A 4 -0.22 -20.48 -2.70
CA HIS A 4 0.21 -19.11 -2.34
C HIS A 4 0.52 -18.15 -3.51
N PRO A 5 0.18 -16.85 -3.40
CA PRO A 5 0.52 -15.79 -4.37
C PRO A 5 1.93 -15.26 -4.40
N THR A 6 2.80 -15.68 -3.49
CA THR A 6 4.22 -15.47 -3.73
C THR A 6 4.91 -16.74 -3.34
N SER A 7 5.68 -17.28 -4.30
CA SER A 7 6.74 -18.23 -3.98
C SER A 7 7.55 -17.70 -2.80
N THR A 8 8.29 -18.57 -2.14
CA THR A 8 9.25 -18.26 -1.07
C THR A 8 10.33 -17.23 -1.46
N THR A 9 10.17 -16.49 -2.56
CA THR A 9 11.15 -15.62 -3.19
C THR A 9 10.55 -14.24 -3.47
N THR A 10 11.36 -13.22 -3.26
CA THR A 10 11.08 -11.82 -3.63
C THR A 10 10.71 -11.66 -5.10
N ALA A 11 9.74 -10.79 -5.40
CA ALA A 11 9.33 -10.47 -6.76
C ALA A 11 10.49 -9.87 -7.59
N PRO A 12 10.59 -10.18 -8.89
CA PRO A 12 11.74 -9.79 -9.72
C PRO A 12 11.88 -8.27 -9.93
N TRP A 13 10.79 -7.51 -9.81
CA TRP A 13 10.76 -6.05 -9.95
C TRP A 13 11.13 -5.31 -8.66
N LYS A 14 11.06 -5.98 -7.50
CA LYS A 14 11.10 -5.35 -6.18
C LYS A 14 12.38 -4.57 -5.93
N GLN A 15 13.54 -5.17 -6.22
CA GLN A 15 14.83 -4.54 -5.95
C GLN A 15 15.00 -3.25 -6.75
N LYS A 16 14.82 -3.32 -8.09
CA LYS A 16 14.93 -2.14 -8.97
C LYS A 16 13.92 -1.06 -8.57
N PHE A 17 12.70 -1.45 -8.22
CA PHE A 17 11.68 -0.51 -7.76
C PHE A 17 12.11 0.19 -6.46
N GLN A 18 12.61 -0.55 -5.48
CA GLN A 18 13.10 0.03 -4.23
C GLN A 18 14.27 0.99 -4.44
N GLU A 19 15.26 0.63 -5.25
CA GLU A 19 16.39 1.52 -5.61
C GLU A 19 15.90 2.84 -6.24
N HIS A 20 14.85 2.77 -7.07
CA HIS A 20 14.24 3.96 -7.67
C HIS A 20 13.45 4.80 -6.64
N LEU A 21 12.73 4.16 -5.71
CA LEU A 21 12.03 4.86 -4.63
C LEU A 21 13.00 5.60 -3.69
N GLU A 22 14.14 4.99 -3.37
CA GLU A 22 15.19 5.60 -2.53
C GLU A 22 15.77 6.86 -3.19
N LYS A 23 16.00 6.83 -4.51
CA LYS A 23 16.37 8.03 -5.29
C LYS A 23 15.27 9.09 -5.25
N SER A 24 14.01 8.69 -5.44
CA SER A 24 12.86 9.63 -5.45
C SER A 24 12.59 10.32 -4.10
N ALA A 25 12.86 9.64 -2.98
CA ALA A 25 12.63 10.19 -1.64
C ALA A 25 13.62 11.31 -1.27
N GLY A 26 14.82 11.27 -1.85
CA GLY A 26 15.92 12.19 -1.57
C GLY A 26 16.34 12.21 -0.10
N ASN A 27 17.25 13.13 0.27
CA ASN A 27 17.78 13.26 1.63
C ASN A 27 16.77 13.88 2.65
N ARG A 28 15.49 14.05 2.28
CA ARG A 28 14.51 14.75 3.13
C ARG A 28 13.73 13.83 4.07
N GLY A 29 13.97 12.51 4.04
CA GLY A 29 13.27 11.54 4.87
C GLY A 29 11.76 11.43 4.59
N ALA A 30 11.27 12.11 3.56
CA ALA A 30 9.89 11.99 3.08
C ALA A 30 9.84 10.80 2.11
N GLY A 31 9.02 9.79 2.41
CA GLY A 31 8.83 8.65 1.50
C GLY A 31 8.43 9.12 0.10
N ALA A 32 8.70 8.30 -0.92
CA ALA A 32 8.40 8.64 -2.30
C ALA A 32 6.90 8.94 -2.51
N GLU A 33 6.61 10.03 -3.22
CA GLU A 33 5.25 10.41 -3.59
C GLU A 33 4.75 9.57 -4.77
N PHE A 34 3.45 9.28 -4.80
CA PHE A 34 2.82 8.55 -5.90
C PHE A 34 1.37 8.97 -6.09
N MET A 35 0.85 8.78 -7.30
CA MET A 35 -0.56 8.99 -7.61
C MET A 35 -1.33 7.69 -7.37
N LEU A 36 -2.35 7.73 -6.52
CA LEU A 36 -3.25 6.60 -6.27
C LEU A 36 -4.56 6.78 -7.05
N ALA A 37 -4.77 5.94 -8.06
CA ALA A 37 -6.04 5.81 -8.75
C ALA A 37 -6.97 4.84 -8.00
N THR A 38 -8.19 5.27 -7.75
CA THR A 38 -9.31 4.44 -7.27
C THR A 38 -10.51 4.59 -8.22
N VAL A 39 -11.50 3.72 -8.07
CA VAL A 39 -12.77 3.80 -8.81
C VAL A 39 -13.89 3.97 -7.79
N THR A 40 -14.85 4.85 -8.06
CA THR A 40 -16.04 5.01 -7.22
C THR A 40 -16.98 3.81 -7.38
N LYS A 41 -17.96 3.67 -6.48
CA LYS A 41 -19.02 2.66 -6.61
C LYS A 41 -19.76 2.69 -7.96
N ASP A 42 -19.81 3.87 -8.59
CA ASP A 42 -20.51 4.13 -9.85
C ASP A 42 -19.57 4.01 -11.07
N GLY A 43 -18.31 3.62 -10.88
CA GLY A 43 -17.35 3.39 -11.96
C GLY A 43 -16.50 4.60 -12.37
N PHE A 44 -16.61 5.74 -11.69
CA PHE A 44 -15.82 6.93 -12.02
C PHE A 44 -14.40 6.86 -11.44
N PRO A 45 -13.36 7.22 -12.21
CA PRO A 45 -12.00 7.26 -11.69
C PRO A 45 -11.79 8.45 -10.76
N ARG A 46 -10.95 8.27 -9.74
CA ARG A 46 -10.44 9.34 -8.88
C ARG A 46 -8.94 9.15 -8.66
N VAL A 47 -8.20 10.26 -8.63
CA VAL A 47 -6.76 10.28 -8.41
C VAL A 47 -6.39 11.28 -7.32
N ARG A 48 -5.34 10.97 -6.56
CA ARG A 48 -4.73 11.88 -5.57
C ARG A 48 -3.30 11.45 -5.29
N THR A 49 -2.48 12.39 -4.83
CA THR A 49 -1.13 12.09 -4.35
C THR A 49 -1.18 11.41 -2.97
N CYS A 50 -0.34 10.39 -2.78
CA CYS A 50 -0.10 9.68 -1.55
C CYS A 50 1.42 9.52 -1.34
N ILE A 51 1.83 9.09 -0.15
CA ILE A 51 3.23 8.91 0.21
C ILE A 51 3.47 7.44 0.52
N PHE A 52 4.46 6.85 -0.13
CA PHE A 52 4.92 5.49 0.16
C PHE A 52 5.53 5.43 1.55
N ARG A 53 5.09 4.46 2.37
CA ARG A 53 5.48 4.30 3.78
C ARG A 53 6.27 3.02 4.05
N GLY A 54 6.90 2.46 3.01
CA GLY A 54 7.61 1.18 3.09
C GLY A 54 6.75 0.04 2.58
N PHE A 55 7.31 -1.17 2.66
CA PHE A 55 6.58 -2.39 2.33
C PHE A 55 6.05 -3.04 3.60
N TRP A 56 4.90 -3.70 3.50
CA TRP A 56 4.26 -4.35 4.62
C TRP A 56 5.18 -5.44 5.21
N ALA A 57 5.27 -5.50 6.54
CA ALA A 57 6.18 -6.35 7.30
C ALA A 57 7.69 -6.03 7.17
N THR A 58 8.06 -4.99 6.43
CA THR A 58 9.44 -4.50 6.34
C THR A 58 9.47 -2.97 6.47
N LEU A 59 8.77 -2.45 7.48
CA LEU A 59 8.71 -1.03 7.76
C LEU A 59 10.13 -0.48 8.00
N PRO A 60 10.58 0.58 7.28
CA PRO A 60 11.91 1.13 7.45
C PRO A 60 12.10 1.75 8.82
N GLU A 61 13.36 1.85 9.26
CA GLU A 61 13.69 2.58 10.48
C GLU A 61 13.33 4.07 10.35
N ASN A 62 12.91 4.66 11.46
CA ASN A 62 12.52 6.05 11.52
C ASN A 62 12.87 6.61 12.90
N GLU A 63 13.48 7.78 12.94
CA GLU A 63 13.95 8.40 14.19
C GLU A 63 12.80 8.73 15.16
N HIS A 64 11.58 8.96 14.65
CA HIS A 64 10.41 9.24 15.48
C HIS A 64 9.83 8.00 16.16
N ASN A 65 10.08 6.81 15.60
CA ASN A 65 9.50 5.58 16.12
C ASN A 65 10.41 4.98 17.20
N LYS A 66 9.91 4.96 18.43
CA LYS A 66 10.59 4.40 19.60
C LYS A 66 9.93 3.12 20.13
N LEU A 67 8.88 2.63 19.46
CA LEU A 67 8.22 1.40 19.88
C LEU A 67 9.06 0.17 19.54
N PRO A 68 8.93 -0.91 20.33
CA PRO A 68 9.37 -2.22 19.90
C PRO A 68 8.75 -2.57 18.55
N LYS A 69 9.55 -3.16 17.67
CA LYS A 69 9.09 -3.67 16.38
C LYS A 69 8.84 -5.16 16.46
N ASN A 70 8.02 -5.67 15.54
CA ASN A 70 7.94 -7.10 15.33
C ASN A 70 9.33 -7.68 15.04
N ALA A 71 9.55 -8.92 15.48
CA ALA A 71 10.69 -9.70 14.98
C ALA A 71 10.60 -9.79 13.44
N PRO A 72 11.74 -9.75 12.72
CA PRO A 72 11.77 -9.70 11.25
C PRO A 72 11.46 -11.07 10.61
N ILE A 73 10.35 -11.70 11.02
CA ILE A 73 9.91 -13.03 10.62
C ILE A 73 9.36 -13.00 9.20
N TYR A 74 8.60 -11.95 8.86
CA TYR A 74 7.96 -11.81 7.57
C TYR A 74 8.59 -10.71 6.73
N GLU A 75 8.44 -10.84 5.42
CA GLU A 75 8.65 -9.78 4.45
C GLU A 75 7.57 -9.85 3.36
N SER A 76 7.35 -8.73 2.66
CA SER A 76 6.46 -8.71 1.51
C SER A 76 6.92 -7.72 0.44
N ASP A 77 6.30 -7.83 -0.73
CA ASP A 77 6.48 -6.85 -1.81
C ASP A 77 5.34 -5.83 -1.87
N CYS A 78 4.46 -5.80 -0.86
CA CYS A 78 3.25 -4.98 -0.83
C CYS A 78 3.54 -3.54 -0.40
N PRO A 79 3.41 -2.54 -1.28
CA PRO A 79 3.61 -1.14 -0.92
C PRO A 79 2.55 -0.67 0.08
N THR A 80 2.93 0.19 1.00
CA THR A 80 2.03 0.75 2.01
C THR A 80 1.93 2.26 1.93
N PHE A 81 0.81 2.79 2.39
CA PHE A 81 0.61 4.21 2.70
C PHE A 81 -0.35 4.35 3.88
N THR A 82 -0.48 5.55 4.44
CA THR A 82 -1.42 5.83 5.54
C THR A 82 -2.49 6.81 5.08
N THR A 83 -3.70 6.70 5.64
CA THR A 83 -4.83 7.58 5.30
C THR A 83 -5.78 7.75 6.48
N ASP A 84 -6.60 8.79 6.42
CA ASP A 84 -7.72 8.98 7.34
C ASP A 84 -8.93 8.15 6.88
N ALA A 85 -9.60 7.46 7.81
CA ALA A 85 -10.77 6.62 7.59
C ALA A 85 -11.94 7.34 6.89
N ARG A 86 -12.01 8.67 7.05
CA ARG A 86 -13.07 9.52 6.51
C ARG A 86 -12.81 9.96 5.07
N MET A 87 -11.60 9.70 4.53
CA MET A 87 -11.25 10.06 3.15
C MET A 87 -12.06 9.26 2.13
N SER A 88 -12.45 9.91 1.04
CA SER A 88 -13.24 9.28 -0.03
C SER A 88 -12.60 8.02 -0.64
N LYS A 89 -11.26 7.97 -0.71
CA LYS A 89 -10.52 6.79 -1.19
C LYS A 89 -10.80 5.54 -0.34
N THR A 90 -11.01 5.71 0.97
CA THR A 90 -11.32 4.63 1.90
C THR A 90 -12.66 4.01 1.51
N PHE A 91 -13.67 4.83 1.27
CA PHE A 91 -14.97 4.36 0.76
C PHE A 91 -14.86 3.73 -0.62
N ASP A 92 -14.15 4.35 -1.57
CA ASP A 92 -13.96 3.80 -2.93
C ASP A 92 -13.38 2.37 -2.87
N ILE A 93 -12.37 2.13 -2.02
CA ILE A 93 -11.71 0.83 -1.84
C ILE A 93 -12.65 -0.23 -1.23
N PHE A 94 -13.54 0.16 -0.30
CA PHE A 94 -14.54 -0.75 0.26
C PHE A 94 -15.67 -1.05 -0.72
N ALA A 95 -16.23 -0.02 -1.35
CA ALA A 95 -17.41 -0.12 -2.20
C ALA A 95 -17.14 -0.91 -3.50
N THR A 96 -15.90 -0.90 -3.98
CA THR A 96 -15.47 -1.65 -5.18
C THR A 96 -14.80 -2.98 -4.87
N GLY A 97 -14.59 -3.31 -3.58
CA GLY A 97 -14.14 -4.62 -3.16
C GLY A 97 -15.24 -5.69 -3.33
N LYS A 98 -14.86 -6.97 -3.22
CA LYS A 98 -15.80 -8.10 -3.39
C LYS A 98 -17.00 -8.03 -2.45
N GLY A 99 -16.80 -7.53 -1.23
CA GLY A 99 -17.86 -7.34 -0.24
C GLY A 99 -18.77 -6.14 -0.49
N LYS A 100 -18.42 -5.23 -1.42
CA LYS A 100 -19.15 -3.99 -1.71
C LYS A 100 -19.50 -3.19 -0.45
N GLY A 101 -18.49 -2.95 0.38
CA GLY A 101 -18.69 -2.34 1.69
C GLY A 101 -19.31 -0.95 1.61
N ASP A 102 -20.12 -0.60 2.60
CA ASP A 102 -20.75 0.71 2.69
C ASP A 102 -19.86 1.76 3.37
N LEU A 103 -20.40 2.99 3.51
CA LEU A 103 -19.66 4.08 4.13
C LEU A 103 -19.37 3.84 5.61
N ALA A 104 -20.29 3.20 6.34
CA ALA A 104 -20.11 2.93 7.76
C ALA A 104 -19.00 1.90 7.98
N GLN A 105 -19.03 0.81 7.20
CA GLN A 105 -17.99 -0.22 7.19
C GLN A 105 -16.61 0.35 6.83
N SER A 106 -16.56 1.24 5.82
CA SER A 106 -15.29 1.88 5.42
C SER A 106 -14.67 2.74 6.52
N ARG A 107 -15.50 3.24 7.45
CA ARG A 107 -15.06 4.10 8.57
C ARG A 107 -14.79 3.32 9.85
N SER A 108 -15.33 2.12 10.02
CA SER A 108 -15.34 1.44 11.31
C SER A 108 -14.17 0.48 11.53
N GLY A 109 -13.47 0.01 10.49
CA GLY A 109 -12.46 -1.03 10.70
C GLY A 109 -11.65 -1.43 9.48
N SER A 110 -11.14 -2.64 9.55
CA SER A 110 -10.31 -3.32 8.55
C SER A 110 -11.16 -3.95 7.45
N GLY A 111 -10.67 -3.94 6.21
CA GLY A 111 -11.40 -4.49 5.07
C GLY A 111 -10.89 -3.96 3.73
N GLY A 112 -11.82 -3.77 2.78
CA GLY A 112 -11.51 -3.24 1.45
C GLY A 112 -11.38 -4.33 0.39
N GLY A 113 -10.28 -4.28 -0.36
CA GLY A 113 -10.00 -5.19 -1.48
C GLY A 113 -10.44 -4.65 -2.84
N GLY A 114 -10.79 -3.36 -2.94
CA GLY A 114 -11.08 -2.68 -4.20
C GLY A 114 -9.84 -2.51 -5.08
N PRO A 115 -9.99 -2.45 -6.41
CA PRO A 115 -8.90 -2.29 -7.36
C PRO A 115 -8.27 -0.90 -7.27
N VAL A 116 -6.94 -0.85 -7.38
CA VAL A 116 -6.15 0.38 -7.40
C VAL A 116 -5.03 0.31 -8.44
N GLU A 117 -4.59 1.48 -8.90
CA GLU A 117 -3.31 1.64 -9.60
C GLU A 117 -2.51 2.74 -8.90
N ALA A 118 -1.30 2.40 -8.43
CA ALA A 118 -0.34 3.35 -7.88
C ALA A 118 0.71 3.68 -8.93
N VAL A 119 0.89 4.96 -9.25
CA VAL A 119 1.82 5.43 -10.27
C VAL A 119 2.90 6.29 -9.64
N TYR A 120 4.15 5.89 -9.83
CA TYR A 120 5.34 6.59 -9.34
C TYR A 120 6.09 7.16 -10.52
N TRP A 121 6.46 8.44 -10.44
CA TRP A 121 7.35 9.06 -11.41
C TRP A 121 8.70 9.35 -10.75
N VAL A 122 9.72 8.60 -11.13
CA VAL A 122 11.07 8.74 -10.57
C VAL A 122 11.91 9.53 -11.56
N LYS A 123 11.95 10.86 -11.34
CA LYS A 123 12.64 11.83 -12.21
C LYS A 123 14.11 11.47 -12.41
N ASP A 124 14.81 11.12 -11.34
CA ASP A 124 16.25 10.84 -11.35
C ASP A 124 16.65 9.65 -12.22
N THR A 125 15.74 8.72 -12.46
CA THR A 125 15.96 7.55 -13.33
C THR A 125 15.09 7.59 -14.59
N ASN A 126 14.42 8.72 -14.84
CA ASN A 126 13.47 8.91 -15.93
C ASN A 126 12.52 7.71 -16.12
N THR A 127 12.08 7.12 -15.00
CA THR A 127 11.34 5.86 -14.98
C THR A 127 9.97 6.06 -14.34
N GLN A 128 8.92 5.62 -15.03
CA GLN A 128 7.59 5.49 -14.45
C GLN A 128 7.37 4.07 -13.95
N TRP A 129 6.91 3.92 -12.72
CA TRP A 129 6.40 2.64 -12.20
C TRP A 129 4.90 2.69 -12.04
N ARG A 130 4.21 1.60 -12.41
CA ARG A 130 2.78 1.43 -12.18
C ARG A 130 2.55 0.11 -11.46
N VAL A 131 1.88 0.16 -10.32
CA VAL A 131 1.54 -1.01 -9.51
C VAL A 131 0.03 -1.14 -9.47
N ARG A 132 -0.49 -2.16 -10.16
CA ARG A 132 -1.90 -2.52 -10.19
C ARG A 132 -2.16 -3.67 -9.24
N GLY A 133 -3.30 -3.62 -8.56
CA GLY A 133 -3.75 -4.71 -7.72
C GLY A 133 -4.92 -4.31 -6.84
N LYS A 134 -4.99 -4.89 -5.64
CA LYS A 134 -6.04 -4.59 -4.66
C LYS A 134 -5.47 -3.82 -3.48
N CYS A 135 -6.27 -2.97 -2.88
CA CYS A 135 -5.89 -2.26 -1.67
C CYS A 135 -6.69 -2.75 -0.45
N TRP A 136 -5.98 -3.09 0.61
CA TRP A 136 -6.53 -3.55 1.88
C TRP A 136 -6.28 -2.48 2.95
N ILE A 137 -7.27 -2.24 3.78
CA ILE A 137 -7.25 -1.20 4.80
C ILE A 137 -7.25 -1.87 6.15
N ILE A 138 -6.36 -1.44 7.04
CA ILE A 138 -6.17 -1.94 8.40
C ILE A 138 -6.52 -0.82 9.38
N GLY A 139 -7.48 -1.09 10.26
CA GLY A 139 -7.81 -0.29 11.42
C GLY A 139 -7.03 -0.76 12.66
N PRO A 140 -6.63 0.14 13.56
CA PRO A 140 -5.86 -0.24 14.76
C PRO A 140 -6.69 -0.99 15.82
N ASP A 141 -8.02 -0.84 15.80
CA ASP A 141 -8.89 -1.37 16.85
C ASP A 141 -9.36 -2.80 16.60
N ASP A 142 -9.50 -3.21 15.35
CA ASP A 142 -10.14 -4.48 14.98
C ASP A 142 -9.18 -5.48 14.32
N ILE A 143 -7.90 -5.14 14.14
CA ILE A 143 -6.95 -6.03 13.45
C ILE A 143 -6.45 -7.16 14.35
N GLU A 144 -6.38 -6.99 15.68
CA GLU A 144 -5.88 -8.03 16.58
C GLU A 144 -6.38 -7.88 18.02
N GLY A 145 -6.80 -9.00 18.62
CA GLY A 145 -7.37 -9.05 19.97
C GLY A 145 -8.88 -8.79 19.99
N GLY A 146 -9.57 -9.42 20.95
CA GLY A 146 -11.02 -9.25 21.16
C GLY A 146 -11.91 -9.92 20.10
N GLU A 147 -13.23 -9.75 20.26
CA GLU A 147 -14.23 -10.29 19.34
C GLU A 147 -14.22 -9.58 17.98
N GLU A 148 -13.88 -8.28 17.95
CA GLU A 148 -13.81 -7.48 16.73
C GLU A 148 -12.76 -7.99 15.75
N ALA A 149 -11.69 -8.62 16.23
CA ALA A 149 -10.68 -9.28 15.40
C ALA A 149 -11.20 -10.52 14.63
N GLN A 150 -12.42 -10.97 14.91
CA GLN A 150 -13.10 -12.04 14.19
C GLN A 150 -14.13 -11.50 13.17
N ASN A 151 -14.22 -10.18 12.99
CA ASN A 151 -15.11 -9.62 11.99
C ASN A 151 -14.69 -10.03 10.56
N SER A 152 -15.67 -10.09 9.65
CA SER A 152 -15.44 -10.57 8.28
C SER A 152 -14.39 -9.76 7.51
N GLY A 153 -14.27 -8.46 7.78
CA GLY A 153 -13.28 -7.58 7.18
C GLY A 153 -11.86 -7.93 7.63
N THR A 154 -11.61 -8.01 8.93
CA THR A 154 -10.34 -8.42 9.53
C THR A 154 -9.90 -9.81 9.06
N VAL A 155 -10.81 -10.79 9.09
CA VAL A 155 -10.51 -12.16 8.64
C VAL A 155 -10.09 -12.17 7.16
N THR A 156 -10.80 -11.42 6.32
CA THR A 156 -10.46 -11.30 4.89
C THR A 156 -9.11 -10.62 4.70
N VAL A 157 -8.85 -9.50 5.39
CA VAL A 157 -7.57 -8.78 5.30
C VAL A 157 -6.41 -9.67 5.68
N LYS A 158 -6.49 -10.38 6.82
CA LYS A 158 -5.44 -11.30 7.25
C LYS A 158 -5.22 -12.44 6.26
N ALA A 159 -6.29 -13.01 5.72
CA ALA A 159 -6.20 -14.07 4.74
C ALA A 159 -5.55 -13.59 3.43
N GLU A 160 -5.96 -12.43 2.92
CA GLU A 160 -5.47 -11.92 1.64
C GLU A 160 -4.08 -11.30 1.74
N LEU A 161 -3.73 -10.63 2.84
CA LEU A 161 -2.37 -10.13 3.06
C LEU A 161 -1.40 -11.23 3.47
N GLY A 162 -1.82 -12.19 4.29
CA GLY A 162 -0.97 -13.31 4.73
C GLY A 162 -0.46 -14.15 3.57
N ARG A 163 -1.20 -14.18 2.46
CA ARG A 163 -0.79 -14.78 1.18
C ARG A 163 0.45 -14.12 0.54
N TYR A 164 0.72 -12.85 0.83
CA TYR A 164 1.87 -12.09 0.34
C TYR A 164 3.00 -11.97 1.38
N MET A 165 2.76 -12.37 2.63
CA MET A 165 3.76 -12.38 3.69
C MET A 165 4.61 -13.64 3.59
N ARG A 166 5.85 -13.48 3.15
CA ARG A 166 6.83 -14.58 3.07
C ARG A 166 7.60 -14.65 4.38
N THR A 167 7.80 -15.86 4.89
CA THR A 167 8.69 -16.06 6.04
C THR A 167 10.15 -15.98 5.60
N LYS A 168 10.99 -15.26 6.34
CA LYS A 168 12.43 -15.27 6.15
C LYS A 168 13.02 -16.64 6.49
N GLU A 169 14.09 -17.02 5.80
CA GLU A 169 14.76 -18.30 6.03
C GLU A 169 15.15 -18.46 7.51
N GLY A 170 14.85 -19.63 8.09
CA GLY A 170 15.16 -19.92 9.50
C GLY A 170 14.13 -19.41 10.53
N HIS A 171 13.09 -18.68 10.11
CA HIS A 171 12.09 -18.10 11.03
C HIS A 171 10.70 -18.75 10.98
N ALA A 172 10.54 -19.87 10.26
CA ALA A 172 9.24 -20.52 10.05
C ALA A 172 8.51 -20.93 11.35
N GLU A 173 9.25 -21.27 12.40
CA GLU A 173 8.68 -21.69 13.69
C GLU A 173 8.34 -20.52 14.63
N GLN A 174 8.77 -19.29 14.31
CA GLN A 174 8.60 -18.09 15.14
C GLN A 174 7.32 -17.29 14.79
N ASN A 175 6.45 -17.83 13.94
CA ASN A 175 5.22 -17.15 13.48
C ASN A 175 4.32 -16.63 14.62
N LYS A 176 4.43 -17.17 15.84
CA LYS A 176 3.68 -16.74 17.03
C LYS A 176 4.12 -15.38 17.58
N ASP A 177 5.29 -14.90 17.21
CA ASP A 177 5.87 -13.66 17.73
C ASP A 177 5.55 -12.44 16.83
N TRP A 178 4.83 -12.65 15.72
CA TRP A 178 4.37 -11.57 14.85
C TRP A 178 3.01 -11.02 15.29
N SER A 179 2.91 -9.71 15.48
CA SER A 179 1.67 -9.01 15.81
C SER A 179 1.26 -8.02 14.72
N TRP A 180 0.03 -8.16 14.23
CA TRP A 180 -0.59 -7.21 13.29
C TRP A 180 -0.80 -5.85 13.93
N LYS A 181 -1.18 -5.83 15.21
CA LYS A 181 -1.34 -4.60 15.98
C LYS A 181 0.00 -3.87 16.11
N CYS A 182 1.06 -4.60 16.49
CA CYS A 182 2.41 -4.03 16.57
C CYS A 182 2.85 -3.39 15.25
N GLU A 183 2.64 -4.05 14.11
CA GLU A 183 2.98 -3.50 12.79
C GLU A 183 2.17 -2.22 12.50
N THR A 184 0.87 -2.25 12.80
CA THR A 184 -0.06 -1.13 12.57
C THR A 184 0.30 0.10 13.41
N GLU A 185 0.62 -0.10 14.70
CA GLU A 185 1.06 0.96 15.60
C GLU A 185 2.41 1.54 15.15
N ASN A 186 3.35 0.70 14.72
CA ASN A 186 4.64 1.13 14.20
C ASN A 186 4.51 2.01 12.94
N HIS A 187 3.53 1.75 12.07
CA HIS A 187 3.23 2.63 10.93
C HIS A 187 2.78 4.04 11.39
N PHE A 188 2.01 4.16 12.46
CA PHE A 188 1.63 5.46 13.04
C PHE A 188 2.83 6.17 13.66
N GLU A 189 3.68 5.42 14.37
CA GLU A 189 4.88 5.95 15.02
C GLU A 189 5.95 6.40 14.02
N ASN A 190 6.00 5.82 12.83
CA ASN A 190 6.88 6.31 11.76
C ASN A 190 6.45 7.69 11.19
N LEU A 191 5.30 8.23 11.60
CA LEU A 191 4.87 9.58 11.25
C LEU A 191 5.46 10.60 12.23
N SER A 192 5.76 11.81 11.74
CA SER A 192 6.14 12.92 12.62
C SER A 192 4.98 13.31 13.56
N PRO A 193 5.24 13.90 14.74
CA PRO A 193 4.17 14.29 15.67
C PRO A 193 3.10 15.19 15.04
N MET A 194 3.50 16.07 14.12
CA MET A 194 2.56 16.93 13.37
C MET A 194 1.68 16.12 12.42
N MET A 195 2.24 15.15 11.70
CA MET A 195 1.47 14.28 10.82
C MET A 195 0.52 13.37 11.62
N ARG A 196 0.94 12.85 12.78
CA ARG A 196 0.06 12.11 13.68
C ARG A 196 -1.13 12.95 14.14
N GLY A 197 -0.90 14.23 14.44
CA GLY A 197 -1.96 15.14 14.85
C GLY A 197 -2.98 15.45 13.74
N SER A 198 -2.61 15.27 12.47
CA SER A 198 -3.54 15.50 11.34
C SER A 198 -4.76 14.56 11.32
N PHE A 199 -4.68 13.39 11.96
CA PHE A 199 -5.84 12.50 12.13
C PHE A 199 -6.88 13.04 13.11
N LYS A 200 -6.57 14.14 13.82
CA LYS A 200 -7.48 14.90 14.68
C LYS A 200 -8.03 16.15 14.00
N ASN A 201 -7.73 16.36 12.72
CA ASN A 201 -8.31 17.47 11.97
C ASN A 201 -9.83 17.27 11.78
N PRO A 202 -10.57 18.36 11.51
CA PRO A 202 -11.94 18.27 11.00
C PRO A 202 -12.04 17.33 9.79
N GLU A 203 -13.22 16.74 9.60
CA GLU A 203 -13.45 15.75 8.55
C GLU A 203 -12.98 16.23 7.17
N PRO A 204 -12.11 15.46 6.49
CA PRO A 204 -11.58 15.85 5.18
C PRO A 204 -12.69 16.12 4.15
N GLY A 205 -12.55 17.23 3.44
CA GLY A 205 -13.50 17.62 2.38
C GLY A 205 -14.74 18.38 2.86
N LYS A 206 -14.93 18.56 4.17
CA LYS A 206 -15.93 19.52 4.67
C LYS A 206 -15.41 20.95 4.55
N ALA A 207 -16.33 21.89 4.32
CA ALA A 207 -16.01 23.31 4.29
C ALA A 207 -15.65 23.78 5.71
N LEU A 208 -14.59 24.60 5.82
CA LEU A 208 -14.03 25.00 7.13
C LEU A 208 -14.96 25.93 7.92
N ASP A 209 -15.85 26.64 7.24
CA ASP A 209 -16.86 27.54 7.81
C ASP A 209 -18.01 26.79 8.51
N LEU A 210 -18.23 25.51 8.18
CA LEU A 210 -19.18 24.64 8.88
C LEU A 210 -18.71 24.23 10.29
N GLY A 211 -17.49 24.64 10.66
CA GLY A 211 -16.93 24.43 11.99
C GLY A 211 -16.28 23.06 12.19
N LYS A 212 -15.65 22.92 13.36
CA LYS A 212 -15.01 21.69 13.86
C LYS A 212 -15.87 21.07 14.95
N ASP A 213 -15.81 19.76 15.14
CA ASP A 213 -16.40 19.13 16.30
C ASP A 213 -15.53 19.39 17.55
N GLU A 214 -15.85 20.45 18.31
CA GLU A 214 -15.11 20.80 19.52
C GLU A 214 -15.23 19.74 20.61
N GLN A 215 -16.36 19.02 20.67
CA GLN A 215 -16.59 17.98 21.67
C GLN A 215 -15.74 16.74 21.38
N ALA A 216 -15.56 16.40 20.10
CA ALA A 216 -14.67 15.33 19.69
C ALA A 216 -13.18 15.72 19.81
N GLY A 217 -12.84 17.01 19.94
CA GLY A 217 -11.46 17.50 20.00
C GLY A 217 -10.84 17.76 18.62
N GLU A 218 -11.66 18.02 17.59
CA GLU A 218 -11.16 18.33 16.26
C GLU A 218 -10.43 19.68 16.21
N GLY A 219 -9.41 19.77 15.37
CA GLY A 219 -8.64 21.01 15.21
C GLY A 219 -7.43 20.86 14.29
N LEU A 220 -7.08 21.95 13.60
CA LEU A 220 -5.92 22.00 12.69
C LEU A 220 -4.61 22.25 13.46
N GLY A 221 -3.48 21.82 12.89
CA GLY A 221 -2.15 22.10 13.43
C GLY A 221 -1.82 21.39 14.75
N GLN A 222 -2.63 20.42 15.13
CA GLN A 222 -2.40 19.61 16.33
C GLN A 222 -1.17 18.71 16.15
N LYS A 223 -0.53 18.37 17.27
CA LYS A 223 0.43 17.27 17.36
C LYS A 223 -0.24 16.09 18.07
N ALA A 224 0.28 14.89 17.86
CA ALA A 224 -0.15 13.71 18.60
C ALA A 224 1.06 12.88 19.04
N GLY A 225 0.92 12.22 20.19
CA GLY A 225 1.89 11.32 20.78
C GLY A 225 1.76 9.90 20.26
N HIS A 226 1.65 8.93 21.16
CA HIS A 226 1.48 7.53 20.82
C HIS A 226 0.06 7.19 20.40
N LEU A 227 -0.11 6.21 19.51
CA LEU A 227 -1.44 5.84 19.01
C LEU A 227 -2.39 5.42 20.13
N SER A 228 -1.87 4.74 21.16
CA SER A 228 -2.63 4.28 22.34
C SER A 228 -3.26 5.42 23.12
N ASP A 229 -2.62 6.60 23.12
CA ASP A 229 -2.96 7.73 23.97
C ASP A 229 -3.83 8.76 23.22
N GLU A 230 -4.09 8.51 21.94
CA GLU A 230 -4.69 9.45 21.01
C GLU A 230 -5.99 8.88 20.42
N PRO A 231 -7.06 8.75 21.21
CA PRO A 231 -8.28 8.03 20.82
C PRO A 231 -8.92 8.58 19.54
N LEU A 232 -8.92 9.90 19.34
CA LEU A 232 -9.43 10.51 18.11
C LEU A 232 -8.56 10.18 16.90
N ALA A 233 -7.23 10.26 17.03
CA ALA A 233 -6.31 9.91 15.95
C ALA A 233 -6.42 8.43 15.60
N ARG A 234 -6.48 7.56 16.63
CA ARG A 234 -6.63 6.11 16.50
C ARG A 234 -7.91 5.71 15.77
N LYS A 235 -9.03 6.34 16.11
CA LYS A 235 -10.31 6.15 15.41
C LYS A 235 -10.19 6.42 13.91
N ASN A 236 -9.40 7.41 13.51
CA ASN A 236 -9.30 7.84 12.11
C ASN A 236 -8.10 7.25 11.36
N PHE A 237 -7.05 6.82 12.04
CA PHE A 237 -5.82 6.32 11.41
C PHE A 237 -6.02 4.99 10.70
N ARG A 238 -5.58 4.89 9.44
CA ARG A 238 -5.58 3.62 8.70
C ARG A 238 -4.24 3.38 8.03
N VAL A 239 -3.81 2.12 8.03
CA VAL A 239 -2.74 1.62 7.16
C VAL A 239 -3.38 1.01 5.92
N CYS A 240 -2.91 1.39 4.74
CA CYS A 240 -3.35 0.85 3.47
C CYS A 240 -2.22 0.03 2.85
N VAL A 241 -2.52 -1.19 2.43
CA VAL A 241 -1.57 -2.15 1.86
C VAL A 241 -2.03 -2.51 0.45
N ILE A 242 -1.17 -2.31 -0.55
CA ILE A 242 -1.47 -2.69 -1.94
C ILE A 242 -0.88 -4.07 -2.20
N THR A 243 -1.73 -5.05 -2.55
CA THR A 243 -1.30 -6.38 -3.00
C THR A 243 -1.10 -6.36 -4.52
N PRO A 244 0.14 -6.38 -5.02
CA PRO A 244 0.42 -6.23 -6.45
C PRO A 244 -0.04 -7.46 -7.24
N GLU A 245 -0.72 -7.23 -8.35
CA GLU A 245 -1.12 -8.24 -9.33
C GLU A 245 -0.42 -8.01 -10.68
N GLN A 246 -0.11 -6.75 -11.00
CA GLN A 246 0.71 -6.38 -12.15
C GLN A 246 1.58 -5.17 -11.79
N VAL A 247 2.86 -5.23 -12.17
CA VAL A 247 3.81 -4.13 -12.02
C VAL A 247 4.39 -3.81 -13.39
N GLU A 248 4.51 -2.53 -13.70
CA GLU A 248 5.07 -2.04 -14.95
C GLU A 248 6.16 -1.02 -14.66
N ALA A 249 7.28 -1.12 -15.39
CA ALA A 249 8.31 -0.11 -15.46
C ALA A 249 8.42 0.40 -16.90
N VAL A 250 8.30 1.71 -17.07
CA VAL A 250 8.57 2.41 -18.33
C VAL A 250 9.86 3.21 -18.13
N ASP A 251 10.93 2.76 -18.77
CA ASP A 251 12.26 3.36 -18.71
C ASP A 251 12.45 4.27 -19.93
N LEU A 252 12.56 5.58 -19.68
CA LEU A 252 12.74 6.62 -20.69
C LEU A 252 14.15 7.23 -20.66
N THR A 253 15.10 6.56 -20.01
CA THR A 253 16.49 7.05 -19.89
C THR A 253 17.13 7.28 -21.26
N ASP A 254 16.84 6.40 -22.22
CA ASP A 254 17.19 6.56 -23.63
C ASP A 254 15.91 6.60 -24.48
N PRO A 255 15.44 7.78 -24.90
CA PRO A 255 14.23 7.92 -25.72
C PRO A 255 14.28 7.11 -27.02
N ALA A 256 15.45 6.90 -27.61
CA ALA A 256 15.58 6.10 -28.84
C ALA A 256 15.37 4.60 -28.60
N ASN A 257 15.57 4.15 -27.35
CA ASN A 257 15.44 2.75 -26.94
C ASN A 257 14.53 2.60 -25.72
N ALA A 258 13.45 3.39 -25.64
CA ALA A 258 12.53 3.37 -24.52
C ALA A 258 11.94 1.97 -24.32
N LYS A 259 12.02 1.46 -23.09
CA LYS A 259 11.60 0.09 -22.75
C LYS A 259 10.41 0.10 -21.80
N ARG A 260 9.46 -0.80 -22.05
CA ARG A 260 8.40 -1.12 -21.10
C ARG A 260 8.53 -2.57 -20.67
N GLN A 261 8.71 -2.79 -19.37
CA GLN A 261 8.72 -4.10 -18.75
C GLN A 261 7.45 -4.26 -17.93
N VAL A 262 6.70 -5.33 -18.17
CA VAL A 262 5.46 -5.65 -17.44
C VAL A 262 5.62 -7.00 -16.76
N TRP A 263 5.55 -7.00 -15.44
CA TRP A 263 5.47 -8.19 -14.62
C TRP A 263 4.02 -8.44 -14.21
N THR A 264 3.48 -9.62 -14.48
CA THR A 264 2.14 -10.02 -14.06
C THR A 264 2.21 -11.25 -13.19
N LEU A 265 1.51 -11.20 -12.05
CA LEU A 265 1.43 -12.29 -11.11
C LEU A 265 0.72 -13.48 -11.78
N ALA A 266 1.32 -14.66 -11.66
CA ALA A 266 0.84 -15.84 -12.36
C ALA A 266 -0.51 -16.33 -11.82
N GLU A 267 -1.28 -17.03 -12.67
CA GLU A 267 -2.62 -17.50 -12.31
C GLU A 267 -2.56 -18.59 -11.21
N GLU A 268 -1.55 -19.45 -11.24
CA GLU A 268 -1.27 -20.43 -10.19
C GLU A 268 -0.96 -19.79 -8.84
N ALA A 269 -0.48 -18.54 -8.86
CA ALA A 269 -0.26 -17.68 -7.71
C ALA A 269 -1.52 -16.83 -7.39
N GLY A 270 -2.67 -17.08 -8.01
CA GLY A 270 -3.90 -16.32 -7.80
C GLY A 270 -3.87 -14.89 -8.33
N GLY A 271 -2.93 -14.57 -9.21
CA GLY A 271 -2.92 -13.36 -10.02
C GLY A 271 -3.80 -13.48 -11.27
N PRO A 272 -3.88 -12.43 -12.11
CA PRO A 272 -4.76 -12.41 -13.28
C PRO A 272 -4.26 -13.25 -14.47
N GLY A 273 -3.06 -13.84 -14.40
CA GLY A 273 -2.45 -14.58 -15.50
C GLY A 273 -1.90 -13.65 -16.58
N GLY A 274 -0.58 -13.58 -16.71
CA GLY A 274 0.08 -12.74 -17.72
C GLY A 274 0.17 -13.38 -19.09
N ARG A 275 0.53 -12.59 -20.10
CA ARG A 275 0.89 -13.11 -21.42
C ARG A 275 2.11 -14.01 -21.27
N GLN A 276 2.02 -15.27 -21.70
CA GLN A 276 3.14 -16.21 -21.72
C GLN A 276 4.31 -15.56 -22.47
N PRO A 277 5.55 -15.55 -21.94
CA PRO A 277 6.69 -15.01 -22.65
C PRO A 277 6.80 -15.72 -24.00
N SER A 278 6.94 -14.97 -25.10
CA SER A 278 7.42 -15.57 -26.34
C SER A 278 8.82 -16.16 -26.05
N GLU A 279 9.14 -17.32 -26.64
CA GLU A 279 10.36 -18.11 -26.37
C GLU A 279 11.67 -17.29 -26.45
N THR A 280 11.64 -16.10 -27.04
CA THR A 280 12.71 -15.12 -27.14
C THR A 280 13.06 -14.40 -25.82
N ILE A 281 12.18 -14.37 -24.81
CA ILE A 281 12.45 -13.82 -23.47
C ILE A 281 12.71 -14.97 -22.48
N GLY A 282 13.63 -15.85 -22.86
CA GLY A 282 14.10 -16.90 -21.97
C GLY A 282 14.94 -16.29 -20.85
N LEU A 283 14.34 -16.04 -19.67
CA LEU A 283 15.01 -16.15 -18.35
C LEU A 283 14.15 -15.75 -17.12
N GLN A 284 12.99 -15.10 -17.24
CA GLN A 284 12.29 -14.53 -16.07
C GLN A 284 10.96 -15.19 -15.65
N ALA A 285 10.48 -16.24 -16.33
CA ALA A 285 9.27 -16.98 -15.91
C ALA A 285 9.44 -17.80 -14.60
N ARG A 286 10.60 -17.72 -13.94
CA ARG A 286 10.86 -18.41 -12.67
C ARG A 286 10.47 -17.48 -11.52
N LYS A 287 9.69 -17.98 -10.55
CA LYS A 287 9.26 -17.33 -9.27
C LYS A 287 7.84 -16.72 -9.23
N GLY A 288 6.85 -17.33 -9.90
CA GLY A 288 5.43 -16.95 -9.74
C GLY A 288 5.02 -15.62 -10.42
N TRP A 289 5.92 -15.01 -11.18
CA TRP A 289 5.66 -13.84 -12.01
C TRP A 289 6.05 -14.13 -13.45
N SER A 290 5.18 -13.74 -14.38
CA SER A 290 5.50 -13.66 -15.81
C SER A 290 6.01 -12.25 -16.14
N ALA A 291 7.03 -12.14 -17.00
CA ALA A 291 7.58 -10.87 -17.43
C ALA A 291 7.54 -10.77 -18.96
N VAL A 292 7.16 -9.60 -19.47
CA VAL A 292 7.21 -9.28 -20.91
C VAL A 292 7.86 -7.92 -21.09
N GLU A 293 8.85 -7.84 -21.99
CA GLU A 293 9.42 -6.58 -22.47
C GLU A 293 8.77 -6.22 -23.80
N VAL A 294 8.29 -4.98 -23.92
CA VAL A 294 7.69 -4.45 -25.15
C VAL A 294 8.35 -3.13 -25.52
N SER A 295 8.53 -2.92 -26.83
CA SER A 295 8.93 -1.62 -27.36
C SER A 295 7.79 -0.61 -27.16
N LEU A 296 8.16 0.64 -26.91
CA LEU A 296 7.23 1.75 -26.84
C LEU A 296 7.26 2.50 -28.16
N ASN A 297 6.08 2.69 -28.77
CA ASN A 297 5.89 3.87 -29.60
C ASN A 297 5.74 5.03 -28.61
N LEU A 298 6.67 5.98 -28.64
CA LEU A 298 6.56 7.21 -27.85
C LEU A 298 5.31 7.96 -28.32
N ASP A 299 4.19 7.76 -27.62
CA ASP A 299 3.07 8.66 -27.73
C ASP A 299 3.51 9.99 -27.10
N MET A 300 3.38 11.09 -27.86
CA MET A 300 4.05 12.38 -27.64
C MET A 300 3.73 13.10 -26.31
N SER A 301 2.84 12.55 -25.49
CA SER A 301 2.38 13.15 -24.23
C SER A 301 3.42 13.29 -23.12
N LEU A 302 4.61 12.66 -23.23
CA LEU A 302 5.69 12.77 -22.25
C LEU A 302 6.84 13.72 -22.65
N HIS A 303 6.77 14.36 -23.82
CA HIS A 303 7.81 15.30 -24.30
C HIS A 303 7.60 16.76 -23.87
N ILE A 304 6.68 17.03 -22.94
CA ILE A 304 6.48 18.37 -22.39
C ILE A 304 6.77 18.31 -20.90
N LEU A 305 8.02 18.49 -20.51
CA LEU A 305 8.48 19.15 -19.28
C LEU A 305 10.00 19.39 -19.34
#